data_AF-A0A246J306-F1
#
_entry.id   AF-A0A246J306-F1
#
_cell.length_a   1.000
_cell.length_b   1.000
_cell.length_c   1.000
_cell.angle_alpha   90.00
_cell.angle_beta   90.00
_cell.angle_gamma   90.00
#
_symmetry.space_group_name_H-M   'P 1'
#
loop_
_entity.id
_entity.type
_entity.pdbx_description
1 polymer ?
#
loop_
_entity_poly.entity_id
_entity_poly.type
_entity_poly.pdbx_seq_one_letter_code
_entity_poly.pdbx_strand_id
1 'polypeptide(L)'
;MKRIGLAAAAVLLLSCGIAQADERVTTITPDMALQLRAHSASHGTVGARKMQMLYAPTLEDGCTSVYLYADDDIVMYATLMKAVTIKSTFVLIYDTAPARRGPWGDPLSCPLTSVTIKL
;
A
#
# COMPACT_ATOMS: atom_id res chain seq x y z
N MET A 1 40.30 -44.57 35.85
CA MET A 1 40.12 -44.01 34.49
C MET A 1 38.71 -43.42 34.40
N LYS A 2 38.59 -42.08 34.40
CA LYS A 2 37.31 -41.35 34.41
C LYS A 2 36.88 -41.05 32.97
N ARG A 3 35.70 -41.51 32.54
CA ARG A 3 35.07 -41.10 31.28
C ARG A 3 34.13 -39.94 31.56
N ILE A 4 34.44 -38.76 31.04
CA ILE A 4 33.56 -37.59 31.07
C ILE A 4 32.81 -37.61 29.74
N GLY A 5 31.53 -37.97 29.79
CA GLY A 5 30.63 -37.86 28.63
C GLY A 5 30.19 -36.41 28.49
N LEU A 6 30.60 -35.74 27.41
CA LEU A 6 30.03 -34.46 27.00
C LEU A 6 28.69 -34.73 26.30
N ALA A 7 27.59 -34.33 26.94
CA ALA A 7 26.29 -34.24 26.28
C ALA A 7 26.20 -32.87 25.60
N ALA A 8 26.18 -32.85 24.26
CA ALA A 8 25.94 -31.65 23.48
C ALA A 8 24.43 -31.39 23.42
N ALA A 9 23.97 -30.31 24.08
CA ALA A 9 22.61 -29.82 23.93
C ALA A 9 22.52 -28.97 22.65
N ALA A 10 21.87 -29.51 21.62
CA ALA A 10 21.55 -28.77 20.41
C ALA A 10 20.34 -27.85 20.70
N VAL A 11 20.60 -26.54 20.76
CA VAL A 11 19.55 -25.52 20.84
C VAL A 11 18.98 -25.32 19.45
N LEU A 12 17.79 -25.87 19.18
CA LEU A 12 17.00 -25.54 17.99
C LEU A 12 16.35 -24.16 18.20
N LEU A 13 16.90 -23.14 17.57
CA LEU A 13 16.24 -21.84 17.43
C LEU A 13 15.16 -21.97 16.36
N LEU A 14 13.91 -22.16 16.78
CA LEU A 14 12.76 -21.93 15.90
C LEU A 14 12.67 -20.42 15.63
N SER A 15 13.18 -19.97 14.48
CA SER A 15 12.89 -18.64 13.96
C SER A 15 11.43 -18.63 13.52
N CYS A 16 10.55 -18.20 14.42
CA CYS A 16 9.18 -17.86 14.07
C CYS A 16 9.24 -16.64 13.13
N GLY A 17 9.19 -16.89 11.83
CA GLY A 17 9.13 -15.84 10.82
C GLY A 17 7.84 -15.05 11.05
N ILE A 18 7.98 -13.84 11.58
CA ILE A 18 6.88 -12.90 11.69
C ILE A 18 6.58 -12.48 10.24
N ALA A 19 5.52 -13.02 9.65
CA ALA A 19 5.01 -12.49 8.39
C ALA A 19 4.54 -11.06 8.68
N GLN A 20 5.37 -10.07 8.32
CA GLN A 20 4.93 -8.69 8.31
C GLN A 20 3.86 -8.59 7.22
N ALA A 21 2.65 -8.18 7.61
CA ALA A 21 1.66 -7.81 6.62
C ALA A 21 2.21 -6.58 5.89
N ASP A 22 2.46 -6.72 4.59
CA ASP A 22 2.94 -5.61 3.75
C ASP A 22 1.87 -4.53 3.54
N GLU A 23 0.71 -4.61 4.19
CA GLU A 23 -0.35 -3.62 4.06
C GLU A 23 -0.39 -2.63 5.22
N ARG A 24 -0.73 -1.39 4.89
CA ARG A 24 -1.01 -0.32 5.84
C ARG A 24 -2.42 0.21 5.70
N VAL A 25 -2.95 0.67 6.82
CA VAL A 25 -4.31 1.19 6.94
C VAL A 25 -4.21 2.64 7.39
N THR A 26 -4.78 3.55 6.61
CA THR A 26 -4.81 4.98 6.95
C THR A 26 -6.23 5.51 6.83
N THR A 27 -6.71 6.19 7.87
CA THR A 27 -7.97 6.93 7.81
C THR A 27 -7.69 8.32 7.26
N ILE A 28 -8.41 8.70 6.21
CA ILE A 28 -8.39 10.02 5.61
C ILE A 28 -9.63 10.80 6.06
N THR A 29 -9.41 12.02 6.54
CA THR A 29 -10.47 12.94 6.99
C THR A 29 -10.66 14.09 6.00
N PRO A 30 -11.82 14.77 5.99
CA PRO A 30 -12.15 15.81 5.00
C PRO A 30 -11.22 17.03 5.00
N ASP A 31 -10.51 17.27 6.10
CA ASP A 31 -9.59 18.37 6.32
C ASP A 31 -8.15 18.06 5.88
N MET A 32 -7.83 16.80 5.57
CA MET A 32 -6.51 16.45 5.06
C MET A 32 -6.27 17.02 3.67
N ALA A 33 -5.04 17.50 3.44
CA ALA A 33 -4.62 17.98 2.13
C ALA A 33 -4.42 16.78 1.19
N LEU A 34 -5.34 16.63 0.23
CA LEU A 34 -5.31 15.58 -0.79
C LEU A 34 -5.16 16.18 -2.18
N GLN A 35 -4.42 15.48 -3.05
CA GLN A 35 -4.39 15.82 -4.47
C GLN A 35 -4.63 14.57 -5.31
N LEU A 36 -5.63 14.66 -6.17
CA LEU A 36 -5.98 13.59 -7.09
C LEU A 36 -5.36 13.86 -8.47
N ARG A 37 -4.61 12.89 -9.01
CA ARG A 37 -4.02 12.94 -10.36
C ARG A 37 -4.47 11.73 -11.17
N ALA A 38 -5.17 11.98 -12.27
CA ALA A 38 -5.57 10.95 -13.23
C ALA A 38 -4.64 10.95 -14.45
N HIS A 39 -4.32 9.77 -14.97
CA HIS A 39 -3.59 9.59 -16.22
C HIS A 39 -4.53 9.06 -17.31
N SER A 40 -4.48 9.68 -18.49
CA SER A 40 -5.34 9.30 -19.61
C SER A 40 -5.00 7.91 -20.17
N ALA A 41 -5.91 7.35 -20.96
CA ALA A 41 -5.65 6.10 -21.67
C ALA A 41 -4.54 6.22 -22.73
N SER A 42 -4.26 7.45 -23.19
CA SER A 42 -3.25 7.75 -24.21
C SER A 42 -1.89 8.17 -23.61
N HIS A 43 -1.72 8.05 -22.29
CA HIS A 43 -0.46 8.44 -21.65
C HIS A 43 0.67 7.49 -22.09
N GLY A 44 1.68 8.03 -22.78
CA GLY A 44 2.70 7.27 -23.50
C GLY A 44 3.72 6.51 -22.64
N THR A 45 3.78 6.79 -21.33
CA THR A 45 4.62 6.04 -20.39
C THR A 45 3.92 4.72 -20.04
N VAL A 46 4.47 3.61 -20.55
CA VAL A 46 3.96 2.25 -20.30
C VAL A 46 3.97 1.99 -18.78
N GLY A 47 2.80 1.75 -18.20
CA GLY A 47 2.58 1.70 -16.74
C GLY A 47 1.80 2.89 -16.19
N ALA A 48 1.40 3.86 -17.02
CA ALA A 48 0.61 5.02 -16.58
C ALA A 48 -0.82 5.07 -17.03
N ARG A 49 -1.12 4.36 -18.10
CA ARG A 49 -2.42 4.44 -18.76
C ARG A 49 -3.53 4.11 -17.76
N LYS A 50 -4.57 4.95 -17.78
CA LYS A 50 -5.80 4.76 -16.97
C LYS A 50 -5.52 4.61 -15.47
N MET A 51 -4.41 5.16 -14.99
CA MET A 51 -4.09 5.15 -13.58
C MET A 51 -4.74 6.33 -12.87
N GLN A 52 -5.20 6.08 -11.64
CA GLN A 52 -5.56 7.08 -10.68
C GLN A 52 -4.53 7.08 -9.55
N MET A 53 -4.00 8.25 -9.22
CA MET A 53 -3.12 8.46 -8.07
C MET A 53 -3.77 9.46 -7.11
N LEU A 54 -3.71 9.16 -5.81
CA LEU A 54 -4.11 10.05 -4.73
C LEU A 54 -2.88 10.35 -3.89
N TYR A 55 -2.40 11.59 -3.93
CA TYR A 55 -1.40 12.09 -3.00
C TYR A 55 -2.06 12.36 -1.64
N ALA A 56 -1.47 11.77 -0.61
CA ALA A 56 -1.86 11.92 0.79
C ALA A 56 -0.57 11.91 1.64
N PRO A 57 -0.09 13.06 2.11
CA PRO A 57 1.20 13.16 2.80
C PRO A 57 1.21 12.48 4.18
N THR A 58 0.05 12.07 4.68
CA THR A 58 -0.16 11.41 5.97
C THR A 58 -0.04 9.89 5.91
N LEU A 59 0.28 9.32 4.75
CA LEU A 59 0.51 7.88 4.61
C LEU A 59 1.82 7.45 5.31
N GLU A 60 1.87 6.19 5.70
CA GLU A 60 2.98 5.60 6.47
C GLU A 60 3.97 4.86 5.57
N ASP A 61 5.05 4.35 6.17
CA ASP A 61 6.05 3.48 5.51
C ASP A 61 6.69 4.07 4.26
N GLY A 62 6.83 5.40 4.24
CA GLY A 62 7.44 6.12 3.12
C GLY A 62 6.56 6.17 1.87
N CYS A 63 5.29 5.80 1.97
CA CYS A 63 4.30 6.13 0.95
C CYS A 63 3.88 7.59 1.12
N THR A 64 3.74 8.34 0.02
CA THR A 64 3.14 9.68 -0.03
C THR A 64 1.95 9.75 -0.99
N SER A 65 1.77 8.70 -1.76
CA SER A 65 0.68 8.53 -2.69
C SER A 65 0.23 7.07 -2.71
N VAL A 66 -1.06 6.88 -2.97
CA VAL A 66 -1.60 5.59 -3.39
C VAL A 66 -1.98 5.64 -4.86
N TYR A 67 -1.87 4.52 -5.55
CA TYR A 67 -2.29 4.42 -6.95
C TYR A 67 -3.10 3.16 -7.23
N LEU A 68 -3.92 3.21 -8.27
CA LEU A 68 -4.59 2.05 -8.86
C LEU A 68 -4.76 2.25 -10.37
N TYR A 69 -4.98 1.15 -11.08
CA TYR A 69 -5.39 1.19 -12.48
C TYR A 69 -6.90 1.01 -12.57
N ALA A 70 -7.57 1.97 -13.20
CA ALA A 70 -9.04 1.97 -13.29
C ALA A 70 -9.59 0.82 -14.13
N ASP A 71 -8.79 0.23 -15.02
CA ASP A 71 -9.15 -0.96 -15.78
C ASP A 71 -8.90 -2.28 -15.05
N ASP A 72 -8.11 -2.30 -13.98
CA ASP A 72 -7.94 -3.47 -13.13
C ASP A 72 -9.11 -3.60 -12.13
N ASP A 73 -9.56 -2.48 -11.55
CA ASP A 73 -10.71 -2.45 -10.64
C ASP A 73 -11.51 -1.14 -10.73
N ILE A 74 -12.59 -1.18 -11.52
CA ILE A 74 -13.46 -0.02 -11.74
C ILE A 74 -14.29 0.35 -10.49
N VAL A 75 -14.58 -0.62 -9.61
CA VAL A 75 -15.40 -0.39 -8.41
C VAL A 75 -14.57 0.33 -7.35
N MET A 76 -13.32 -0.13 -7.13
CA MET A 76 -12.37 0.54 -6.26
C MET A 76 -12.08 1.97 -6.75
N TYR A 77 -11.87 2.14 -8.07
CA TYR A 77 -11.74 3.46 -8.69
C TYR A 77 -12.93 4.38 -8.40
N ALA A 78 -14.15 3.93 -8.72
CA ALA A 78 -15.35 4.73 -8.50
C ALA A 78 -15.55 5.08 -7.01
N THR A 79 -15.19 4.17 -6.12
CA THR A 79 -15.30 4.37 -4.66
C THR A 79 -14.31 5.41 -4.17
N LEU A 80 -13.05 5.36 -4.62
CA LEU A 80 -12.04 6.37 -4.30
C LEU A 80 -12.46 7.75 -4.82
N MET A 81 -12.91 7.82 -6.07
CA MET A 81 -13.38 9.06 -6.70
C MET A 81 -14.53 9.68 -5.92
N LYS A 82 -15.52 8.85 -5.53
CA LYS A 82 -16.63 9.29 -4.71
C LYS A 82 -16.13 9.83 -3.37
N ALA A 83 -15.30 9.08 -2.66
CA ALA A 83 -14.82 9.43 -1.33
C ALA A 83 -14.10 10.79 -1.32
N VAL A 84 -13.21 11.01 -2.28
CA VAL A 84 -12.46 12.27 -2.43
C VAL A 84 -13.38 13.42 -2.87
N THR A 85 -14.28 13.19 -3.83
CA THR A 85 -15.12 14.26 -4.41
C THR A 85 -16.15 14.77 -3.40
N ILE A 86 -16.76 13.88 -2.62
CA ILE A 86 -17.74 14.28 -1.59
C ILE A 86 -17.09 14.72 -0.29
N LYS A 87 -15.75 14.66 -0.20
CA LYS A 87 -14.96 14.95 1.00
C LYS A 87 -15.46 14.16 2.22
N SER A 88 -15.71 12.85 2.05
CA SER A 88 -16.09 11.98 3.17
C SER A 88 -14.86 11.60 4.00
N THR A 89 -15.06 11.11 5.22
CA THR A 89 -14.05 10.31 5.90
C THR A 89 -13.99 8.92 5.24
N PHE A 90 -12.79 8.43 4.92
CA PHE A 90 -12.61 7.10 4.33
C PHE A 90 -11.35 6.40 4.86
N VAL A 91 -11.26 5.11 4.64
CA VAL A 91 -10.08 4.29 4.96
C VAL A 91 -9.43 3.85 3.67
N LEU A 92 -8.11 4.01 3.60
CA LEU A 92 -7.26 3.42 2.57
C LEU A 92 -6.53 2.22 3.17
N ILE A 93 -6.49 1.13 2.41
CA ILE A 93 -5.56 0.03 2.62
C ILE A 93 -4.66 -0.04 1.40
N TYR A 94 -3.36 -0.05 1.61
CA TYR A 94 -2.36 -0.03 0.55
C TYR A 94 -1.18 -0.92 0.91
N ASP A 95 -0.57 -1.48 -0.10
CA ASP A 95 0.57 -2.36 0.03
C ASP A 95 1.89 -1.57 -0.06
N THR A 96 2.81 -1.89 0.83
CA THR A 96 4.06 -1.18 1.10
C THR A 96 5.28 -1.98 0.67
N ALA A 97 5.07 -3.21 0.16
CA ALA A 97 6.12 -4.11 -0.32
C ALA A 97 6.99 -3.37 -1.36
N PRO A 98 8.32 -3.26 -1.14
CA PRO A 98 9.21 -2.52 -2.04
C PRO A 98 9.12 -2.95 -3.51
N ALA A 99 8.89 -4.25 -3.75
CA ALA A 99 8.75 -4.82 -5.10
C ALA A 99 7.49 -4.38 -5.86
N ARG A 100 6.50 -3.81 -5.15
CA ARG A 100 5.21 -3.40 -5.72
C ARG A 100 5.01 -1.89 -5.70
N ARG A 101 6.00 -1.11 -5.27
CA ARG A 101 5.93 0.35 -5.28
C ARG A 101 6.06 0.91 -6.69
N GLY A 102 5.39 2.03 -6.91
CA GLY A 102 5.73 2.95 -7.99
C GLY A 102 5.36 2.46 -9.37
N PRO A 103 4.34 3.03 -10.02
CA PRO A 103 4.37 3.05 -11.47
C PRO A 103 5.66 3.77 -11.90
N TRP A 104 6.43 3.14 -12.80
CA TRP A 104 7.71 3.65 -13.32
C TRP A 104 8.86 3.80 -12.31
N GLY A 105 8.80 3.07 -11.19
CA GLY A 105 9.89 3.04 -10.20
C GLY A 105 9.87 4.18 -9.19
N ASP A 106 8.74 4.87 -9.01
CA ASP A 106 8.54 5.83 -7.92
C ASP A 106 8.43 5.12 -6.54
N PRO A 107 9.44 5.23 -5.66
CA PRO A 107 9.43 4.52 -4.39
C PRO A 107 8.43 5.08 -3.37
N LEU A 108 7.77 6.22 -3.66
CA LEU A 108 6.84 6.89 -2.75
C LEU A 108 5.37 6.57 -3.06
N SER A 109 5.10 5.86 -4.16
CA SER A 109 3.74 5.48 -4.56
C SER A 109 3.46 4.03 -4.22
N CYS A 110 2.39 3.78 -3.50
CA CYS A 110 2.03 2.45 -3.01
C CYS A 110 0.71 1.97 -3.63
N PRO A 111 0.61 0.71 -4.09
CA PRO A 111 -0.61 0.21 -4.71
C PRO A 111 -1.75 0.17 -3.69
N LEU A 112 -2.88 0.76 -4.07
CA LEU A 112 -4.10 0.70 -3.29
C LEU A 112 -4.69 -0.70 -3.39
N THR A 113 -5.03 -1.30 -2.25
CA THR A 113 -5.67 -2.62 -2.16
C THR A 113 -7.12 -2.54 -1.69
N SER A 114 -7.50 -1.49 -0.97
CA SER A 114 -8.90 -1.24 -0.60
C SER A 114 -9.18 0.23 -0.30
N VAL A 115 -10.43 0.65 -0.56
CA VAL A 115 -10.98 1.92 -0.07
C VAL A 115 -12.37 1.69 0.52
N THR A 116 -12.63 2.24 1.70
CA THR A 116 -13.93 2.16 2.36
C THR A 116 -14.37 3.54 2.84
N ILE A 117 -15.54 4.00 2.38
CA ILE A 117 -16.17 5.23 2.88
C ILE A 117 -16.78 4.96 4.25
N LYS A 118 -16.44 5.78 5.25
CA LYS A 118 -17.13 5.76 6.55
C LYS A 118 -18.41 6.58 6.42
N LEU A 119 -19.55 5.94 6.69
CA LEU A 119 -20.88 6.57 6.72
C LEU A 119 -21.14 7.22 8.08
#